data_AF-A0A976KAL6-F1
#
_entry.id   AF-A0A976KAL6-F1
#
_cell.length_a   1.000
_cell.length_b   1.000
_cell.length_c   1.000
_cell.angle_alpha   90.00
_cell.angle_beta   90.00
_cell.angle_gamma   90.00
#
_symmetry.space_group_name_H-M   'P 1'
#
loop_
_entity.id
_entity.type
_entity.pdbx_description
1 polymer ?
#
loop_
_entity_poly.entity_id
_entity_poly.type
_entity_poly.pdbx_seq_one_letter_code
_entity_poly.pdbx_strand_id
1 'polypeptide(L)'
;MAWQVARPWILGVAATLLLLAILRPQVLGPLEKVFARVARVVTATLTYLVLSLTFFLIITPMGLVMRLLRRDPLAMKAAPDRSTFWVEVEPDGPTTRPHKPY
;
A
#
# COMPACT_ATOMS: atom_id res chain seq x y z
N MET A 1 -25.27 15.05 -19.80
CA MET A 1 -25.39 15.54 -18.42
C MET A 1 -26.87 15.57 -18.03
N ALA A 2 -27.46 14.38 -17.87
CA ALA A 2 -28.80 14.20 -17.37
C ALA A 2 -28.71 12.99 -16.45
N TRP A 3 -28.57 13.26 -15.15
CA TRP A 3 -28.85 12.31 -14.11
C TRP A 3 -30.27 11.83 -14.37
N GLN A 4 -30.42 10.65 -14.98
CA GLN A 4 -31.72 10.12 -15.29
C GLN A 4 -32.43 9.93 -13.96
N VAL A 5 -33.46 10.75 -13.79
CA VAL A 5 -34.41 10.76 -12.68
C VAL A 5 -34.55 9.34 -12.17
N ALA A 6 -34.11 9.10 -10.93
CA ALA A 6 -34.26 7.81 -10.30
C ALA A 6 -35.72 7.40 -10.49
N ARG A 7 -35.90 6.41 -11.37
CA ARG A 7 -37.20 5.91 -11.81
C ARG A 7 -38.01 5.70 -10.53
N PRO A 8 -39.25 6.20 -10.38
CA PRO A 8 -39.91 6.31 -9.06
C PRO A 8 -40.01 4.98 -8.30
N TRP A 9 -39.98 3.85 -9.02
CA TRP A 9 -39.88 2.52 -8.42
C TRP A 9 -38.53 2.25 -7.72
N ILE A 10 -37.41 2.80 -8.20
CA ILE A 10 -36.08 2.72 -7.55
C ILE A 10 -36.11 3.45 -6.22
N LEU A 11 -36.75 4.63 -6.16
CA LEU A 11 -36.92 5.37 -4.90
C LEU A 11 -37.80 4.58 -3.92
N GLY A 12 -38.87 3.94 -4.41
CA GLY A 12 -39.70 3.05 -3.60
C GLY A 12 -38.90 1.86 -3.04
N VAL A 13 -38.15 1.16 -3.89
CA VAL A 13 -37.30 0.03 -3.48
C VAL A 13 -36.22 0.48 -2.50
N ALA A 14 -35.58 1.62 -2.74
CA ALA A 14 -34.57 2.18 -1.84
C ALA A 14 -35.19 2.55 -0.48
N ALA A 15 -36.36 3.19 -0.45
CA ALA A 15 -37.06 3.53 0.78
C ALA A 15 -37.50 2.28 1.57
N THR A 16 -38.01 1.24 0.89
CA THR A 16 -38.35 -0.03 1.53
C THR A 16 -37.11 -0.73 2.09
N LEU A 17 -36.02 -0.77 1.33
CA LEU A 17 -34.73 -1.32 1.81
C LEU A 17 -34.20 -0.55 3.02
N LEU A 18 -34.30 0.78 3.00
CA LEU A 18 -33.81 1.65 4.07
C LEU A 18 -34.67 1.50 5.34
N LEU A 19 -35.99 1.42 5.21
CA LEU A 19 -36.88 1.07 6.30
C LEU A 19 -36.57 -0.32 6.85
N LEU A 20 -36.35 -1.32 6.00
CA LEU A 20 -36.01 -2.68 6.42
C LEU A 20 -34.65 -2.74 7.15
N ALA A 21 -33.68 -1.96 6.68
CA ALA A 21 -32.36 -1.81 7.30
C ALA A 21 -32.44 -1.18 8.71
N ILE A 22 -33.33 -0.18 8.90
CA ILE A 22 -33.52 0.48 10.21
C ILE A 22 -34.31 -0.39 11.18
N LEU A 23 -35.43 -0.99 10.73
CA LEU A 23 -36.33 -1.74 11.63
C LEU A 23 -35.78 -3.13 11.99
N ARG A 24 -35.10 -3.82 11.07
CA ARG A 24 -34.59 -5.18 11.27
C ARG A 24 -33.23 -5.39 10.57
N PRO A 25 -32.15 -4.78 11.08
CA PRO A 25 -30.80 -4.93 10.51
C PRO A 25 -30.32 -6.39 10.50
N GLN A 26 -30.88 -7.24 11.37
CA GLN A 26 -30.55 -8.66 11.46
C GLN A 26 -30.90 -9.46 10.18
N VAL A 27 -31.89 -9.03 9.40
CA VAL A 27 -32.25 -9.68 8.13
C VAL A 27 -31.21 -9.39 7.03
N LEU A 28 -30.49 -8.27 7.13
CA LEU A 28 -29.38 -7.93 6.25
C LEU A 28 -28.04 -8.53 6.72
N GLY A 29 -27.96 -9.02 7.95
CA GLY A 29 -26.76 -9.64 8.51
C GLY A 29 -26.14 -10.80 7.69
N PRO A 30 -26.89 -11.77 7.15
CA PRO A 30 -26.31 -12.80 6.30
C PRO A 30 -25.77 -12.25 4.96
N LEU A 31 -26.45 -11.26 4.38
CA LEU A 31 -26.02 -10.62 3.15
C LEU A 31 -24.73 -9.82 3.36
N GLU A 32 -24.66 -9.06 4.45
CA GLU A 32 -23.45 -8.33 4.86
C GLU A 32 -22.26 -9.29 5.05
N LYS A 33 -22.46 -10.43 5.70
CA LYS A 33 -21.39 -11.42 5.92
C LYS A 33 -20.86 -12.01 4.62
N VAL A 34 -21.73 -12.32 3.66
CA VAL A 34 -21.32 -12.81 2.34
C VAL A 34 -20.53 -11.72 1.61
N PHE A 35 -21.05 -10.49 1.59
CA PHE A 35 -20.39 -9.38 0.95
C PHE A 35 -19.03 -9.07 1.60
N ALA A 36 -18.94 -9.10 2.93
CA ALA A 36 -17.70 -8.91 3.66
C ALA A 36 -16.66 -10.00 3.36
N ARG A 37 -17.10 -11.25 3.19
CA ARG A 37 -16.20 -12.34 2.79
C ARG A 37 -15.66 -12.13 1.38
N VAL A 38 -16.52 -11.72 0.43
CA VAL A 38 -16.10 -11.38 -0.94
C VAL A 38 -15.14 -10.19 -0.92
N ALA A 39 -15.49 -9.11 -0.22
CA ALA A 39 -14.66 -7.92 -0.08
C ALA A 39 -13.28 -8.26 0.49
N ARG A 40 -13.20 -9.15 1.49
CA ARG A 40 -11.91 -9.59 2.04
C ARG A 40 -11.02 -10.25 0.98
N VAL A 41 -11.58 -11.15 0.18
CA VAL A 41 -10.84 -11.84 -0.88
C VAL A 41 -10.40 -10.85 -1.95
N VAL A 42 -11.33 -10.01 -2.43
CA VAL A 42 -11.05 -8.99 -3.45
C VAL A 42 -9.95 -8.04 -2.99
N THR A 43 -10.04 -7.51 -1.77
CA THR A 43 -9.03 -6.59 -1.22
C THR A 43 -7.69 -7.30 -1.05
N ALA A 44 -7.66 -8.56 -0.60
CA ALA A 44 -6.40 -9.30 -0.50
C ALA A 44 -5.75 -9.48 -1.88
N THR A 45 -6.52 -9.92 -2.89
CA THR A 45 -6.02 -10.05 -4.26
C THR A 45 -5.54 -8.72 -4.82
N LEU A 46 -6.28 -7.63 -4.59
CA LEU A 46 -5.88 -6.29 -5.02
C LEU A 46 -4.56 -5.85 -4.37
N THR A 47 -4.39 -6.08 -3.07
CA THR A 47 -3.14 -5.77 -2.36
C THR A 47 -1.96 -6.51 -2.99
N TYR A 48 -2.09 -7.81 -3.24
CA TYR A 48 -1.02 -8.57 -3.91
C TYR A 48 -0.76 -8.06 -5.32
N LEU A 49 -1.81 -7.75 -6.09
CA LEU A 49 -1.70 -7.30 -7.47
C LEU A 49 -1.00 -5.93 -7.55
N VAL A 50 -1.41 -4.97 -6.71
CA VAL A 50 -0.79 -3.64 -6.62
C VAL A 50 0.66 -3.76 -6.17
N LEU A 51 0.96 -4.61 -5.18
CA LEU A 51 2.32 -4.81 -4.69
C LEU A 51 3.22 -5.43 -5.77
N SER A 52 2.74 -6.48 -6.46
CA SER A 52 3.47 -7.10 -7.57
C SER A 52 3.71 -6.10 -8.69
N LEU A 53 2.68 -5.35 -9.10
CA LEU A 53 2.81 -4.36 -10.17
C LEU A 53 3.82 -3.26 -9.77
N THR A 54 3.72 -2.74 -8.55
CA THR A 54 4.65 -1.74 -8.02
C THR A 54 6.08 -2.28 -8.02
N PHE A 55 6.27 -3.52 -7.61
CA PHE A 55 7.59 -4.14 -7.58
C PHE A 55 8.18 -4.29 -9.00
N PHE A 56 7.40 -4.77 -9.96
CA PHE A 56 7.89 -5.01 -11.32
C PHE A 56 7.99 -3.75 -12.17
N LEU A 57 7.12 -2.76 -11.98
CA LEU A 57 7.10 -1.54 -12.80
C LEU A 57 7.90 -0.39 -12.20
N ILE A 58 8.12 -0.37 -10.89
CA ILE A 58 8.81 0.75 -10.22
C ILE A 58 10.13 0.25 -9.62
N ILE A 59 10.07 -0.70 -8.69
CA ILE A 59 11.25 -1.11 -7.90
C ILE A 59 12.29 -1.81 -8.79
N THR A 60 11.85 -2.77 -9.60
CA THR A 60 12.72 -3.56 -10.49
C THR A 60 13.45 -2.69 -11.52
N PRO A 61 12.76 -1.83 -12.31
CA PRO A 61 13.45 -0.96 -13.26
C PRO A 61 14.31 0.09 -12.57
N MET A 62 13.91 0.60 -11.40
CA MET A 62 14.75 1.50 -10.60
C MET A 62 16.09 0.83 -10.25
N GLY A 63 16.06 -0.43 -9.77
CA GLY A 63 17.27 -1.20 -9.48
C GLY A 63 18.10 -1.50 -10.72
N LEU A 64 17.45 -1.80 -11.85
CA LEU A 64 18.14 -2.01 -13.13
C LEU A 64 18.83 -0.73 -13.62
N VAL A 65 18.15 0.41 -13.53
CA VAL A 65 18.70 1.73 -13.84
C VAL A 65 19.89 2.04 -12.92
N MET A 66 19.78 1.82 -11.61
CA MET A 66 20.92 2.01 -10.69
C MET A 66 22.12 1.13 -11.05
N ARG A 67 21.87 -0.12 -11.46
CA ARG A 67 22.92 -1.05 -11.91
C ARG A 67 23.58 -0.57 -13.21
N LEU A 68 22.81 -0.04 -14.16
CA LEU A 68 23.32 0.56 -15.40
C LEU A 68 24.15 1.82 -15.11
N LEU A 69 23.72 2.67 -14.19
CA LEU A 69 24.45 3.87 -13.76
C LEU A 69 25.66 3.57 -12.86
N ARG A 70 25.96 2.29 -12.57
CA ARG A 70 27.01 1.84 -11.64
C ARG A 70 26.94 2.50 -10.25
N ARG A 71 25.80 3.06 -9.86
CA ARG A 71 25.60 3.59 -8.52
C ARG A 71 25.31 2.43 -7.59
N ASP A 72 26.22 2.23 -6.64
CA ASP A 72 26.07 1.27 -5.56
C ASP A 72 25.70 2.04 -4.30
N PRO A 73 24.41 2.37 -4.09
CA PRO A 73 23.96 3.15 -2.93
C PRO A 73 24.23 2.42 -1.60
N LEU A 74 24.43 1.11 -1.64
CA LEU A 74 24.68 0.27 -0.48
C LEU A 74 26.16 -0.06 -0.29
N ALA A 75 27.04 0.42 -1.18
CA ALA A 75 28.48 0.12 -1.18
C ALA A 75 28.79 -1.37 -0.95
N MET A 76 27.94 -2.27 -1.48
CA MET A 76 28.03 -3.71 -1.23
C MET A 76 29.15 -4.38 -2.01
N LYS A 77 29.70 -3.71 -3.02
CA LYS A 77 30.91 -4.20 -3.69
C LYS A 77 32.09 -4.11 -2.73
N ALA A 78 32.53 -5.27 -2.24
CA ALA A 78 33.81 -5.41 -1.57
C ALA A 78 34.91 -4.84 -2.49
N ALA A 79 35.49 -3.70 -2.09
CA ALA A 79 36.68 -3.21 -2.76
C ALA A 79 37.79 -4.24 -2.49
N PRO A 80 38.58 -4.64 -3.51
CA PRO A 80 39.67 -5.61 -3.32
C PRO A 80 40.72 -5.16 -2.30
N ASP A 81 40.74 -3.87 -1.96
CA ASP A 81 41.62 -3.23 -0.98
C ASP A 81 40.97 -3.02 0.41
N ARG A 82 39.71 -3.45 0.63
CA ARG A 82 39.05 -3.34 1.94
C ARG A 82 38.78 -4.71 2.54
N SER A 83 39.38 -4.95 3.71
CA SER A 83 39.15 -6.16 4.52
C SER A 83 37.81 -6.13 5.27
N THR A 84 37.21 -4.96 5.46
CA THR A 84 35.94 -4.81 6.18
C THR A 84 35.03 -3.77 5.56
N PHE A 85 33.71 -3.95 5.74
CA PHE A 85 32.68 -2.98 5.34
C PHE A 85 32.46 -1.87 6.40
N TRP A 86 33.27 -1.84 7.46
CA TRP A 86 33.15 -0.82 8.49
C TRP A 86 33.46 0.56 7.90
N VAL A 87 32.53 1.48 8.10
CA VAL A 87 32.74 2.90 7.80
C VAL A 87 33.33 3.51 9.07
N GLU A 88 34.51 4.12 8.95
CA GLU A 88 35.11 4.83 10.07
C GLU A 88 34.20 5.95 10.53
N VAL A 89 33.98 6.01 11.85
CA VAL A 89 33.17 7.06 12.47
C VAL A 89 34.06 8.29 12.63
N GLU A 90 33.59 9.43 12.12
CA GLU A 90 34.27 10.71 12.28
C GLU A 90 34.47 11.01 13.78
N PRO A 91 35.68 11.36 14.23
CA PRO A 91 35.95 11.63 15.66
C PRO A 91 35.11 12.78 16.22
N ASP A 92 34.66 13.69 15.35
CA ASP A 92 33.83 14.85 15.67
C ASP A 92 32.44 14.79 14.97
N GLY A 93 31.94 13.59 14.71
CA GLY A 93 30.64 13.40 14.08
C GLY A 93 29.46 13.70 15.04
N PRO A 94 28.26 13.96 14.49
CA PRO A 94 27.03 14.10 15.29
C PRO A 94 26.75 12.88 16.18
N THR A 95 27.18 11.69 15.72
CA THR A 95 27.10 10.42 16.45
C THR A 95 28.08 10.33 17.61
N THR A 96 29.20 11.05 17.54
CA THR A 96 30.27 11.05 18.55
C THR A 96 30.08 12.16 19.59
N ARG A 97 29.28 13.19 19.27
CA ARG A 97 28.95 14.32 20.16
C ARG A 97 27.44 14.41 20.48
N PRO A 98 26.93 13.55 21.39
CA PRO A 98 25.50 13.56 21.76
C PRO A 98 25.03 14.87 22.44
N HIS A 99 25.95 15.73 22.87
CA HIS A 99 25.65 16.97 23.58
C HIS A 99 25.43 18.19 22.68
N LYS A 100 25.61 18.08 21.36
CA LYS A 100 25.26 19.14 20.39
C LYS A 100 24.17 18.63 19.44
N PRO A 101 22.97 19.23 19.43
CA PRO A 101 21.96 18.88 18.45
C PRO A 101 22.26 19.67 17.17
N TYR A 102 22.98 19.01 16.25
CA TYR A 102 23.24 19.43 14.87
C TYR A 102 24.13 20.67 14.66
#